data_AF-A0A838VNP8-F1
#
_entry.id   AF-A0A838VNP8-F1
#
_cell.length_a   1.000
_cell.length_b   1.000
_cell.length_c   1.000
_cell.angle_alpha   90.00
_cell.angle_beta   90.00
_cell.angle_gamma   90.00
#
_symmetry.space_group_name_H-M   'P 1'
#
loop_
_entity.id
_entity.type
_entity.pdbx_description
1 polymer ?
#
loop_
_entity_poly.entity_id
_entity_poly.type
_entity_poly.pdbx_seq_one_letter_code
_entity_poly.pdbx_strand_id
1 'polypeptide(L)' 'MQSIFYQLLRFGEGKVTVLQFAIAAQVEPTPAKEFLDEKAKEFNASYKVSDEGAVSYYFPEYLAR' A
#
# COMPACT_ATOMS: atom_id res chain seq x y z
N MET A 1 -0.95 12.29 -0.47
CA MET A 1 -0.93 10.83 -0.68
C MET A 1 0.48 10.24 -0.49
N GLN A 2 1.51 10.76 -1.16
CA GLN A 2 2.88 10.20 -1.07
C GLN A 2 3.48 10.12 0.35
N SER A 3 3.35 11.18 1.16
CA SER A 3 3.87 11.19 2.53
C SER A 3 3.20 10.13 3.41
N ILE A 4 1.89 9.96 3.26
CA ILE A 4 1.07 8.97 3.97
C ILE A 4 1.48 7.56 3.59
N PHE A 5 1.69 7.31 2.29
CA PHE A 5 2.20 6.05 1.78
C PHE A 5 3.52 5.67 2.46
N TYR A 6 4.50 6.58 2.45
CA TYR A 6 5.80 6.30 3.07
C TYR A 6 5.72 6.11 4.59
N GLN A 7 4.89 6.88 5.28
CA GLN A 7 4.67 6.65 6.71
C GLN A 7 4.12 5.25 6.98
N LEU A 8 3.11 4.82 6.22
CA LEU A 8 2.54 3.48 6.37
C LEU A 8 3.55 2.39 6.04
N LEU A 9 4.40 2.55 5.03
CA LEU A 9 5.48 1.59 4.75
C LEU A 9 6.50 1.50 5.90
N ARG A 10 6.83 2.62 6.55
CA ARG A 10 7.74 2.62 7.71
C ARG A 10 7.14 1.84 8.88
N PHE A 11 5.88 2.10 9.21
CA PHE A 11 5.21 1.48 10.35
C PHE A 11 4.78 0.04 10.09
N GLY A 12 4.45 -0.30 8.84
CA GLY A 12 3.98 -1.62 8.43
C GLY A 12 5.07 -2.55 7.93
N GLU A 13 6.35 -2.21 8.12
CA GLU A 13 7.50 -2.99 7.61
C GLU A 13 7.37 -3.32 6.11
N GLY A 14 7.05 -2.29 5.32
CA GLY A 14 6.84 -2.40 3.89
C GLY A 14 5.47 -2.98 3.48
N LYS A 15 4.59 -3.31 4.43
CA LYS A 15 3.22 -3.79 4.15
C LYS A 15 2.21 -2.67 4.27
N VAL A 16 1.24 -2.63 3.36
CA VAL A 16 0.09 -1.72 3.41
C VAL A 16 -1.12 -2.37 2.74
N THR A 17 -2.29 -2.22 3.34
CA THR A 17 -3.57 -2.63 2.73
C THR A 17 -4.29 -1.43 2.12
N VAL A 18 -5.20 -1.68 1.17
CA VAL A 18 -6.07 -0.64 0.59
C VAL A 18 -6.84 0.10 1.69
N LEU A 19 -7.38 -0.64 2.66
CA LEU A 19 -8.14 -0.06 3.77
C LEU A 19 -7.29 0.85 4.66
N GLN A 20 -6.10 0.40 5.04
CA GLN A 20 -5.17 1.22 5.85
C GLN A 20 -4.82 2.52 5.14
N PHE A 21 -4.54 2.46 3.84
CA PHE A 21 -4.23 3.64 3.05
C PHE A 21 -5.43 4.57 2.88
N ALA A 22 -6.61 4.03 2.56
CA ALA A 22 -7.85 4.80 2.41
C ALA A 22 -8.19 5.60 3.67
N ILE A 23 -8.12 4.95 4.84
CA ILE A 23 -8.36 5.61 6.14
C ILE A 23 -7.33 6.72 6.39
N ALA A 24 -6.03 6.40 6.26
CA ALA A 24 -4.98 7.36 6.57
C ALA A 24 -4.97 8.56 5.61
N ALA A 25 -5.26 8.33 4.33
CA ALA A 25 -5.32 9.36 3.30
C ALA A 25 -6.68 10.06 3.21
N GLN A 26 -7.70 9.58 3.93
CA GLN A 26 -9.07 10.09 3.91
C GLN A 26 -9.64 10.14 2.48
N VAL A 27 -9.48 9.03 1.75
CA VAL A 27 -9.96 8.86 0.38
C VAL A 27 -10.80 7.59 0.27
N GLU A 28 -11.64 7.55 -0.75
CA GLU A 28 -12.44 6.37 -1.06
C GLU A 28 -11.56 5.15 -1.43
N PRO A 29 -12.08 3.92 -1.29
CA PRO A 29 -11.32 2.70 -1.57
C PRO A 29 -10.80 2.60 -3.00
N THR A 30 -11.55 3.08 -4.00
CA THR A 30 -11.16 2.99 -5.40
C THR A 30 -9.90 3.83 -5.71
N PRO A 31 -9.86 5.15 -5.42
CA PRO A 31 -8.64 5.94 -5.55
C PRO A 31 -7.45 5.41 -4.72
N ALA A 32 -7.71 4.88 -3.52
CA ALA A 32 -6.67 4.27 -2.69
C ALA A 32 -6.02 3.07 -3.38
N LYS A 33 -6.84 2.19 -3.97
CA LYS A 33 -6.37 1.01 -4.70
C LYS A 33 -5.59 1.40 -5.96
N GLU A 34 -6.11 2.33 -6.75
CA GLU A 34 -5.43 2.81 -7.97
C GLU A 34 -4.03 3.35 -7.66
N PHE A 35 -3.92 4.18 -6.61
CA PHE A 35 -2.63 4.71 -6.16
C PHE A 35 -1.66 3.59 -5.74
N LEU A 36 -2.13 2.60 -4.96
CA LEU A 36 -1.27 1.49 -4.53
C LEU A 36 -0.88 0.57 -5.70
N ASP A 37 -1.76 0.37 -6.68
CA ASP A 37 -1.47 -0.39 -7.89
C ASP A 37 -0.39 0.29 -8.75
N GLU A 38 -0.44 1.62 -8.89
CA GLU A 38 0.60 2.39 -9.57
C GLU A 38 1.94 2.28 -8.85
N LYS A 39 1.95 2.47 -7.52
CA LYS A 39 3.18 2.34 -6.72
C LYS A 39 3.73 0.91 -6.77
N ALA A 40 2.87 -0.10 -6.76
CA ALA A 40 3.31 -1.48 -6.87
C ALA A 40 4.05 -1.76 -8.18
N LYS A 41 3.59 -1.16 -9.30
CA LYS A 41 4.29 -1.24 -10.60
C LYS A 41 5.62 -0.49 -10.57
N GLU A 42 5.66 0.73 -10.02
CA GLU A 42 6.88 1.54 -9.94
C GLU A 42 7.99 0.87 -9.11
N PHE A 43 7.62 0.22 -8.00
CA PHE A 43 8.56 -0.35 -7.02
C PHE A 43 8.68 -1.88 -7.09
N ASN A 44 8.13 -2.51 -8.14
CA ASN A 44 8.09 -3.98 -8.28
C ASN A 44 7.57 -4.69 -7.01
N ALA A 45 6.54 -4.12 -6.39
CA ALA A 45 5.95 -4.66 -5.18
C ALA A 45 5.12 -5.91 -5.48
N SER A 46 5.07 -6.81 -4.50
CA SER A 46 4.16 -7.96 -4.56
C SER A 46 2.82 -7.61 -3.92
N TYR A 47 1.75 -8.26 -4.35
CA TYR A 47 0.46 -8.16 -3.68
C TYR A 47 -0.11 -9.55 -3.41
N LYS A 48 -0.92 -9.65 -2.36
CA LYS A 48 -1.70 -10.84 -2.01
C LYS A 48 -3.16 -10.44 -1.85
N VAL A 49 -4.04 -11.34 -2.25
CA VAL A 49 -5.48 -11.27 -1.99
C VAL A 49 -5.78 -12.31 -0.93
N SER A 50 -6.44 -11.91 0.17
CA SER A 50 -6.91 -12.85 1.19
C SER A 50 -8.13 -13.64 0.70
N ASP A 51 -8.49 -14.70 1.41
CA ASP A 51 -9.69 -15.50 1.13
C ASP A 51 -10.98 -14.67 1.25
N GLU A 52 -10.94 -13.57 2.01
CA GLU A 52 -12.03 -12.60 2.18
C GLU A 52 -12.03 -11.50 1.09
N GLY A 53 -11.08 -11.55 0.15
CA GLY A 53 -10.93 -10.58 -0.94
C GLY A 53 -10.12 -9.33 -0.59
N ALA A 54 -9.51 -9.24 0.60
CA ALA A 54 -8.72 -8.08 0.99
C ALA A 54 -7.35 -8.07 0.27
N VAL A 55 -6.98 -6.94 -0.31
CA VAL A 55 -5.70 -6.76 -1.01
C VAL A 55 -4.65 -6.14 -0.09
N SER A 56 -3.51 -6.81 0.03
CA SER A 56 -2.33 -6.34 0.76
C SER A 56 -1.13 -6.24 -0.18
N TYR A 57 -0.41 -5.12 -0.12
CA TYR A 57 0.81 -4.88 -0.88
C TYR A 57 2.02 -5.02 0.02
N TYR A 58 3.12 -5.56 -0.53
CA TYR A 58 4.41 -5.67 0.14
C TYR A 58 5.52 -5.10 -0.74
N PHE A 59 6.17 -4.06 -0.22
CA PHE A 59 7.21 -3.26 -0.85
C PHE A 59 8.58 -3.63 -0.25
N PRO A 60 9.34 -4.56 -0.86
CA PRO A 60 10.56 -5.12 -0.27
C PRO A 60 11.74 -4.12 -0.18
N GLU A 61 11.81 -3.13 -1.08
CA GLU A 61 12.95 -2.21 -1.17
C GLU A 61 12.89 -1.02 -0.21
N TYR A 62 11.79 -0.82 0.52
CA TYR A 62 11.66 0.32 1.44
C TYR A 62 12.47 0.13 2.75
N LEU A 63 12.90 -1.10 3.06
CA LEU A 63 13.72 -1.41 4.25
C LEU A 63 15.22 -1.19 4.03
N ALA A 64 15.65 -0.83 2.81
CA ALA A 64 17.07 -0.79 2.43
C ALA A 64 17.68 0.63 2.32
N ARG A 65 17.02 1.68 2.84
CA ARG A 65 17.56 3.05 2.87
C ARG A 65 17.50 3.70 4.24
#